data_AF-A0A8S2G9Z7-F1
#
_entry.id   AF-A0A8S2G9Z7-F1
#
_cell.length_a   1.000
_cell.length_b   1.000
_cell.length_c   1.000
_cell.angle_alpha   90.00
_cell.angle_beta   90.00
_cell.angle_gamma   90.00
#
_symmetry.space_group_name_H-M   'P 1'
#
loop_
_entity.id
_entity.type
_entity.pdbx_description
1 polymer ?
#
loop_
_entity_poly.entity_id
_entity_poly.type
_entity_poly.pdbx_seq_one_letter_code
_entity_poly.pdbx_strand_id
1 'polypeptide(L)'
;YQHYDPKYDVWPARKYVGDSIRYLVQEFHIDGLRFDSAKQIQHFEFLTTIVKQTKEIAGEKPFYCVSEYLPDDPIVTIDRGG
;
A
#
# COMPACT_ATOMS: atom_id res chain seq x y z
N TYR A 1 -1.36 -11.08 -3.54
CA TYR A 1 0.05 -10.66 -3.34
C TYR A 1 1.00 -11.79 -2.89
N GLN A 2 0.50 -12.94 -2.43
CA GLN A 2 1.33 -14.08 -1.99
C GLN A 2 1.61 -15.12 -3.09
N HIS A 3 1.34 -14.81 -4.36
CA HIS A 3 1.73 -15.71 -5.44
C HIS A 3 3.13 -15.35 -5.92
N TYR A 4 4.03 -16.32 -5.84
CA TYR A 4 5.37 -16.25 -6.40
C TYR A 4 5.39 -17.05 -7.70
N ASP A 5 5.93 -16.43 -8.75
CA ASP A 5 6.14 -17.05 -10.05
C ASP A 5 7.59 -17.56 -10.12
N PRO A 6 7.82 -18.88 -9.99
CA PRO A 6 9.16 -19.46 -10.01
C PRO A 6 9.81 -19.44 -11.39
N LYS A 7 9.04 -19.26 -12.48
CA LYS A 7 9.59 -19.21 -13.83
C LYS A 7 10.38 -17.93 -14.07
N TYR A 8 9.95 -16.84 -13.44
CA TYR A 8 10.54 -15.50 -13.60
C TYR A 8 11.16 -14.96 -12.31
N ASP A 9 11.24 -15.80 -11.26
CA ASP A 9 11.76 -15.44 -9.93
C ASP A 9 11.17 -14.12 -9.40
N VAL A 10 9.85 -14.01 -9.42
CA VAL A 10 9.17 -12.74 -9.13
C VAL A 10 7.89 -12.96 -8.36
N TRP A 11 7.54 -11.97 -7.53
CA TRP A 11 6.20 -11.84 -6.96
C TRP A 11 5.42 -10.83 -7.82
N PRO A 12 4.61 -11.24 -8.81
CA PRO A 12 4.10 -10.33 -9.85
C PRO A 12 3.33 -9.14 -9.29
N ALA A 13 2.47 -9.38 -8.29
CA ALA A 13 1.70 -8.33 -7.63
C ALA A 13 2.58 -7.33 -6.87
N ARG A 14 3.65 -7.79 -6.20
CA ARG A 14 4.58 -6.90 -5.49
C ARG A 14 5.37 -6.05 -6.49
N LYS A 15 5.85 -6.68 -7.57
CA LYS A 15 6.56 -5.99 -8.65
C LYS A 15 5.69 -4.92 -9.30
N TYR A 16 4.45 -5.26 -9.65
CA TYR A 16 3.53 -4.32 -10.29
C TYR A 16 3.28 -3.07 -9.42
N VAL A 17 3.03 -3.26 -8.12
CA VAL A 17 2.84 -2.13 -7.19
C VAL A 17 4.12 -1.31 -7.05
N GLY A 18 5.28 -1.95 -6.91
CA GLY A 18 6.57 -1.25 -6.84
C GLY A 18 6.87 -0.43 -8.11
N ASP A 19 6.60 -0.98 -9.29
CA ASP A 19 6.78 -0.27 -10.57
C ASP A 19 5.81 0.92 -10.69
N SER A 20 4.57 0.76 -10.24
CA SER A 20 3.57 1.84 -10.22
C SER A 20 4.01 2.98 -9.30
N ILE A 21 4.52 2.64 -8.11
CA ILE A 21 5.04 3.63 -7.17
C ILE A 21 6.26 4.34 -7.75
N ARG A 22 7.20 3.61 -8.36
CA ARG A 22 8.36 4.21 -9.04
C ARG A 22 7.93 5.24 -10.07
N TYR A 23 6.98 4.89 -10.93
CA TYR A 23 6.44 5.80 -11.93
C TYR A 23 5.84 7.05 -11.30
N LEU A 24 5.02 6.91 -10.25
CA LEU A 24 4.43 8.06 -9.57
C LEU A 24 5.47 8.97 -8.89
N VAL A 25 6.50 8.38 -8.29
CA VAL A 25 7.59 9.14 -7.65
C VAL A 25 8.44 9.86 -8.69
N GLN A 26 8.75 9.23 -9.83
CA GLN A 26 9.64 9.80 -10.83
C GLN A 26 8.94 10.83 -11.72
N GLU A 27 7.71 10.55 -12.16
CA GLU A 27 6.99 11.44 -13.08
C GLU A 27 6.25 12.54 -12.35
N PHE A 28 5.57 12.19 -11.24
CA PHE A 28 4.72 13.13 -10.51
C PHE A 28 5.37 13.66 -9.23
N HIS A 29 6.59 13.22 -8.91
CA HIS A 29 7.39 13.74 -7.81
C HIS A 29 6.71 13.68 -6.43
N ILE A 30 5.76 12.76 -6.25
CA ILE A 30 4.99 12.63 -4.99
C ILE A 30 5.90 12.38 -3.78
N ASP A 31 5.55 12.93 -2.61
CA ASP A 31 6.34 12.81 -1.37
C ASP A 31 5.71 11.86 -0.34
N GLY A 32 4.67 11.14 -0.73
CA GLY A 32 4.02 10.19 0.15
C GLY A 32 2.98 9.30 -0.52
N LEU A 33 2.63 8.23 0.17
CA LEU A 33 1.54 7.31 -0.19
C LEU A 33 0.53 7.24 0.95
N ARG A 34 -0.75 7.28 0.59
CA ARG A 34 -1.86 6.97 1.50
C ARG A 34 -2.52 5.67 1.04
N PHE A 35 -2.40 4.61 1.83
CA PHE A 35 -3.06 3.34 1.58
C PHE A 35 -4.53 3.43 2.02
N ASP A 36 -5.42 3.39 1.04
CA ASP A 36 -6.85 3.23 1.26
C ASP A 36 -7.19 1.81 1.70
N SER A 37 -8.22 1.67 2.53
CA SER A 37 -8.81 0.37 2.87
C SER A 37 -7.77 -0.67 3.31
N ALA A 38 -6.74 -0.26 4.06
CA ALA A 38 -5.64 -1.16 4.43
C ALA A 38 -6.10 -2.36 5.26
N LYS A 39 -7.25 -2.21 5.93
CA LYS A 39 -7.95 -3.30 6.59
C LYS A 39 -8.38 -4.41 5.62
N GLN A 40 -8.87 -4.08 4.43
CA GLN A 40 -9.29 -5.06 3.42
C GLN A 40 -8.10 -5.77 2.78
N ILE A 41 -6.93 -5.12 2.77
CA ILE A 41 -5.70 -5.74 2.27
C ILE A 41 -5.29 -6.92 3.16
N GLN A 42 -5.67 -6.92 4.46
CA GLN A 42 -5.50 -7.98 5.47
C GLN A 42 -4.07 -8.58 5.58
N HIS A 43 -3.07 -7.96 4.96
CA HIS A 43 -1.71 -8.48 4.88
C HIS A 43 -0.70 -7.37 5.17
N PHE A 44 -0.44 -7.18 6.46
CA PHE A 44 0.56 -6.23 6.98
C PHE A 44 1.97 -6.49 6.44
N GLU A 45 2.32 -7.75 6.19
CA GLU A 45 3.62 -8.13 5.63
C GLU A 45 3.78 -7.63 4.19
N PHE A 46 2.69 -7.67 3.40
CA PHE A 46 2.67 -7.11 2.05
C PHE A 46 2.85 -5.59 2.11
N LEU A 47 2.08 -4.88 2.94
CA LEU A 47 2.23 -3.43 3.11
C LEU A 47 3.64 -3.03 3.57
N THR A 48 4.22 -3.79 4.51
CA THR A 48 5.59 -3.59 4.97
C THR A 48 6.59 -3.72 3.82
N THR A 49 6.41 -4.72 2.95
CA THR A 49 7.26 -4.91 1.77
C THR A 49 7.14 -3.74 0.81
N ILE A 50 5.92 -3.26 0.55
CA ILE A 50 5.69 -2.10 -0.33
C ILE A 50 6.31 -0.83 0.25
N VAL A 51 6.17 -0.57 1.55
CA VAL A 51 6.77 0.61 2.20
C VAL A 51 8.29 0.59 2.09
N LYS A 52 8.93 -0.57 2.28
CA LYS A 52 10.39 -0.70 2.10
C LYS A 52 10.82 -0.39 0.67
N GLN A 53 10.17 -1.00 -0.32
CA GLN A 53 10.44 -0.73 -1.74
C GLN A 53 10.23 0.74 -2.09
N THR A 54 9.19 1.36 -1.54
CA THR A 54 8.89 2.78 -1.76
C THR A 54 10.01 3.67 -1.24
N LYS A 55 10.54 3.38 -0.04
CA LYS A 55 11.67 4.15 0.52
C LYS A 55 12.93 4.01 -0.32
N GLU A 56 13.22 2.81 -0.81
CA GLU A 56 14.35 2.57 -1.72
C GLU A 56 14.19 3.35 -3.03
N ILE A 57 12.98 3.41 -3.58
CA ILE A 57 12.64 4.16 -4.79
C ILE A 57 12.73 5.68 -4.56
N ALA A 58 12.25 6.18 -3.42
CA ALA A 58 12.25 7.59 -3.08
C ALA A 58 13.66 8.14 -2.81
N GLY A 59 14.61 7.28 -2.45
CA GLY A 59 15.97 7.67 -2.13
C GLY A 59 16.08 8.45 -0.83
N GLU A 60 16.91 9.49 -0.81
CA GLU A 60 17.19 10.27 0.42
C GLU A 60 16.09 11.26 0.80
N LYS A 61 15.08 11.46 -0.06
CA LYS A 61 14.03 12.43 0.23
C LYS A 61 13.10 11.94 1.34
N PRO A 62 12.59 12.83 2.22
CA PRO A 62 11.53 12.48 3.15
C PRO A 62 10.31 11.92 2.40
N PHE A 63 9.90 10.70 2.73
CA PHE A 63 8.77 10.03 2.08
C PHE A 63 7.81 9.44 3.13
N TYR A 64 6.58 9.94 3.17
CA TYR A 64 5.61 9.58 4.20
C TYR A 64 4.61 8.53 3.71
N CYS A 65 4.47 7.44 4.46
CA CYS A 65 3.48 6.41 4.18
C CYS A 65 2.43 6.39 5.31
N VAL A 66 1.18 6.64 4.97
CA VAL A 66 0.04 6.62 5.90
C VAL A 66 -0.94 5.55 5.47
N SER A 67 -1.55 4.86 6.43
CA SER A 67 -2.51 3.78 6.17
C SER A 67 -3.80 4.08 6.92
N GLU A 68 -4.94 4.00 6.22
CA GLU A 68 -6.24 4.03 6.89
C GLU A 68 -6.54 2.65 7.48
N TYR A 69 -6.48 2.56 8.81
CA TYR A 69 -6.89 1.39 9.56
C TYR A 69 -8.03 1.79 10.51
N LEU A 70 -9.24 1.87 9.96
CA LEU A 70 -10.45 2.11 10.76
C LEU A 70 -10.90 0.79 11.42
N PRO A 71 -11.18 0.77 12.73
CA PRO A 71 -11.87 -0.35 13.35
C PRO A 71 -13.27 -0.53 12.71
N ASP A 72 -13.79 -1.76 12.69
CA ASP A 72 -15.21 -1.95 12.35
C ASP A 72 -15.98 -1.38 13.54
N ASP A 73 -16.43 -0.14 13.45
CA ASP A 73 -17.48 0.32 14.33
C ASP A 73 -18.82 0.10 13.61
N PRO A 74 -19.61 -0.92 13.98
CA PRO A 74 -20.93 -1.14 13.40
C PRO A 74 -21.94 -0.03 13.74
N ILE A 75 -21.57 0.97 14.55
CA ILE A 75 -22.44 2.12 14.87
C ILE A 75 -22.76 2.97 13.63
N VAL A 76 -21.96 2.91 12.55
CA VAL A 76 -22.14 3.76 11.37
C VAL A 76 -23.39 3.39 10.53
N THR A 77 -24.00 2.22 10.76
CA THR A 77 -25.26 1.81 10.09
C THR A 77 -26.48 1.73 11.02
N ILE A 78 -26.37 2.19 12.27
CA ILE A 78 -27.54 2.24 13.16
C ILE A 78 -28.37 3.47 12.79
N ASP A 79 -29.43 3.25 11.99
CA ASP A 79 -30.57 4.14 11.97
C ASP A 79 -31.18 4.15 13.38
N ARG A 80 -30.95 5.24 14.12
CA ARG A 80 -31.69 5.51 15.36
C ARG A 80 -33.06 6.03 14.94
N GLY A 81 -33.87 5.13 14.39
CA GLY A 81 -35.23 5.40 13.99
C GLY A 81 -35.98 6.10 15.13
N GLY A 82 -36.56 7.26 14.80
CA GLY A 82 -37.57 7.96 15.59
C GLY A 82 -38.94 7.77 14.97
#